data_AF-A0A095TJN0-F1
#
_entry.id   AF-A0A095TJN0-F1
#
_cell.length_a   1.000
_cell.length_b   1.000
_cell.length_c   1.000
_cell.angle_alpha   90.00
_cell.angle_beta   90.00
_cell.angle_gamma   90.00
#
_symmetry.space_group_name_H-M   'P 1'
#
loop_
_entity.id
_entity.type
_entity.pdbx_description
1 polymer ?
#
loop_
_entity_poly.entity_id
_entity_poly.type
_entity_poly.pdbx_seq_one_letter_code
_entity_poly.pdbx_strand_id
1 'polypeptide(L)'
;MRISGSKWCLIFIYLIIFLPSGIFFASATTQILIKLFYFFFQGTTLGLSSIDYLKILKGSIAGGIVGAIGCWWIYYQHCRKNRNR
;
A
#
# COMPACT_ATOMS: atom_id res chain seq x y z
N MET A 1 25.49 1.52 12.79
CA MET A 1 24.35 1.70 13.73
C MET A 1 23.90 0.34 14.28
N ARG A 2 23.92 0.12 15.59
CA ARG A 2 23.25 -1.02 16.24
C ARG A 2 21.75 -0.70 16.29
N ILE A 3 21.01 -1.03 15.25
CA ILE A 3 19.54 -0.98 15.32
C ILE A 3 19.14 -2.06 16.33
N SER A 4 18.62 -1.65 17.49
CA SER A 4 18.02 -2.58 18.44
C SER A 4 16.89 -3.34 17.74
N GLY A 5 16.78 -4.66 17.95
CA GLY A 5 15.77 -5.50 17.30
C GLY A 5 14.34 -4.93 17.42
N SER A 6 14.06 -4.20 18.49
CA SER A 6 12.81 -3.46 18.69
C SER A 6 12.57 -2.35 17.65
N LYS A 7 13.59 -1.54 17.33
CA LYS A 7 13.50 -0.48 16.30
C LYS A 7 13.36 -1.07 14.90
N TRP A 8 13.99 -2.23 14.67
CA TRP A 8 13.77 -2.98 13.45
C TRP A 8 12.29 -3.34 13.40
N CYS A 9 11.75 -4.19 14.30
CA CYS A 9 10.34 -4.63 14.25
C CYS A 9 9.32 -3.48 14.12
N LEU A 10 9.57 -2.32 14.74
CA LEU A 10 8.73 -1.13 14.58
C LEU A 10 8.65 -0.64 13.13
N ILE A 11 9.77 -0.63 12.40
CA ILE A 11 9.79 -0.26 10.98
C ILE A 11 8.95 -1.25 10.15
N PHE A 12 8.92 -2.55 10.51
CA PHE A 12 8.16 -3.57 9.76
C PHE A 12 6.67 -3.36 9.92
N ILE A 13 6.27 -3.18 11.18
CA ILE A 13 4.87 -2.95 11.55
C ILE A 13 4.40 -1.66 10.88
N TYR A 14 5.24 -0.62 10.88
CA TYR A 14 4.94 0.62 10.17
C TYR A 14 4.74 0.39 8.66
N LEU A 15 5.64 -0.33 8.00
CA LEU A 15 5.52 -0.67 6.58
C LEU A 15 4.27 -1.52 6.26
N ILE A 16 3.95 -2.51 7.10
CA ILE A 16 2.78 -3.39 6.93
C ILE A 16 1.47 -2.63 7.10
N ILE A 17 1.41 -1.59 7.92
CA ILE A 17 0.20 -0.81 8.08
C ILE A 17 0.11 0.23 6.96
N PHE A 18 1.20 0.95 6.70
CA PHE A 18 1.16 2.13 5.83
C PHE A 18 1.02 1.77 4.34
N LEU A 19 1.68 0.70 3.86
CA LEU A 19 1.62 0.34 2.44
C LEU A 19 0.25 -0.16 1.99
N PRO A 20 -0.38 -1.16 2.65
CA PRO A 20 -1.73 -1.59 2.30
C PRO A 20 -2.74 -0.45 2.40
N SER A 21 -2.66 0.39 3.44
CA SER A 21 -3.52 1.56 3.58
C SER A 21 -3.33 2.53 2.41
N GLY A 22 -2.09 2.84 2.03
CA GLY A 22 -1.80 3.74 0.91
C GLY A 22 -2.33 3.19 -0.43
N ILE A 23 -2.11 1.91 -0.70
CA ILE A 23 -2.60 1.26 -1.93
C ILE A 23 -4.13 1.22 -1.95
N PHE A 24 -4.77 0.98 -0.81
CA PHE A 24 -6.22 0.99 -0.69
C PHE A 24 -6.81 2.36 -0.97
N PHE A 25 -6.26 3.43 -0.36
CA PHE A 25 -6.70 4.79 -0.63
C PHE A 25 -6.49 5.17 -2.11
N ALA A 26 -5.29 4.89 -2.66
CA ALA A 26 -5.00 5.22 -4.06
C ALA A 26 -5.95 4.51 -5.03
N SER A 27 -6.21 3.23 -4.81
CA SER A 27 -7.12 2.43 -5.66
C SER A 27 -8.58 2.85 -5.51
N ALA A 28 -9.06 3.10 -4.29
CA ALA A 28 -10.41 3.61 -4.05
C ALA A 28 -10.61 4.99 -4.69
N THR A 29 -9.68 5.92 -4.51
CA THR A 29 -9.73 7.25 -5.12
C THR A 29 -9.71 7.16 -6.65
N THR A 30 -8.89 6.29 -7.23
CA THR A 30 -8.84 6.11 -8.69
C THR A 30 -10.19 5.62 -9.23
N GLN A 31 -10.85 4.66 -8.57
CA GLN A 31 -12.16 4.19 -9.02
C GLN A 31 -13.25 5.25 -8.90
N ILE A 32 -13.25 6.02 -7.80
CA ILE A 32 -14.17 7.16 -7.64
C ILE A 32 -13.93 8.18 -8.74
N LEU A 33 -12.68 8.52 -9.03
CA LEU A 33 -12.32 9.49 -10.05
C LEU A 33 -12.74 9.04 -11.46
N ILE A 34 -12.54 7.76 -11.80
CA ILE A 34 -13.01 7.19 -13.07
C ILE A 34 -14.53 7.33 -13.17
N LYS A 35 -15.29 6.92 -12.14
CA LYS A 35 -16.76 7.03 -12.15
C LYS A 35 -17.23 8.49 -12.25
N LEU A 36 -16.54 9.41 -11.57
CA LEU A 36 -16.82 10.85 -11.67
C LEU A 36 -16.59 11.36 -13.09
N PHE A 37 -15.49 10.95 -13.73
CA PHE A 37 -15.18 11.31 -15.11
C PHE A 37 -16.24 10.79 -16.08
N TYR A 38 -16.63 9.51 -15.97
CA TYR A 38 -17.71 8.94 -16.80
C TYR A 38 -19.06 9.64 -16.57
N PHE A 39 -19.37 10.03 -15.34
CA PHE A 39 -20.58 10.80 -15.05
C PHE A 39 -20.56 12.17 -15.77
N PHE A 40 -19.46 12.91 -15.69
CA PHE A 40 -19.35 14.23 -16.31
C PHE A 40 -19.33 14.18 -17.85
N PHE A 41 -18.66 13.20 -18.44
CA PHE A 41 -18.46 13.15 -19.90
C PHE A 41 -19.50 12.31 -20.64
N GLN A 42 -20.09 11.29 -20.02
CA GLN A 42 -21.05 10.38 -20.66
C GLN A 42 -22.45 10.40 -20.01
N GLY A 43 -22.67 11.20 -18.97
CA GLY A 43 -23.96 11.30 -18.28
C GLY A 43 -24.40 10.00 -17.59
N THR A 44 -23.48 9.05 -17.41
CA THR A 44 -23.77 7.71 -16.86
C THR A 44 -24.03 7.81 -15.35
N THR A 45 -25.00 7.07 -14.82
CA THR A 45 -25.34 7.10 -13.39
C THR A 45 -24.16 6.75 -12.47
N LEU A 46 -24.00 7.53 -11.38
CA LEU A 46 -23.00 7.31 -10.33
C LEU A 46 -23.35 6.08 -9.47
N GLY A 47 -23.22 4.89 -10.06
CA GLY A 47 -23.40 3.62 -9.36
C GLY A 47 -22.18 3.26 -8.50
N LEU A 48 -21.99 3.93 -7.36
CA LEU A 48 -20.91 3.63 -6.39
C LEU A 48 -21.04 2.22 -5.76
N SER A 49 -22.24 1.63 -5.81
CA SER A 49 -22.50 0.25 -5.35
C SER A 49 -21.89 -0.83 -6.26
N SER A 50 -21.54 -0.47 -7.51
CA SER A 50 -20.86 -1.40 -8.43
C SER A 50 -19.36 -1.58 -8.13
N ILE A 51 -18.83 -0.82 -7.17
CA ILE A 51 -17.43 -0.90 -6.77
C ILE A 51 -17.26 -2.07 -5.81
N ASP A 52 -16.44 -3.03 -6.24
CA ASP A 52 -16.19 -4.26 -5.50
C ASP A 52 -15.09 -4.02 -4.45
N TYR A 53 -15.42 -3.30 -3.38
CA TYR A 53 -14.48 -2.87 -2.34
C TYR A 53 -13.73 -4.05 -1.69
N LEU A 54 -14.36 -5.23 -1.63
CA LEU A 54 -13.72 -6.45 -1.14
C LEU A 54 -12.55 -6.89 -2.03
N LYS A 55 -12.69 -6.75 -3.35
CA LYS A 55 -11.64 -7.08 -4.31
C LYS A 55 -10.47 -6.10 -4.18
N ILE A 56 -10.77 -4.82 -4.01
CA ILE A 56 -9.79 -3.75 -3.78
C ILE A 56 -9.02 -3.99 -2.48
N LEU A 57 -9.74 -4.34 -1.41
CA LEU A 57 -9.15 -4.61 -0.10
C LEU A 57 -8.21 -5.82 -0.16
N LYS A 58 -8.64 -6.93 -0.76
CA LYS A 58 -7.79 -8.12 -0.94
C LYS A 58 -6.54 -7.80 -1.78
N GLY A 59 -6.70 -7.07 -2.87
CA GLY A 59 -5.58 -6.65 -3.73
C GLY A 59 -4.59 -5.74 -3.00
N SER A 60 -5.11 -4.79 -2.21
CA SER A 60 -4.30 -3.85 -1.44
C SER A 60 -3.53 -4.53 -0.31
N ILE A 61 -4.13 -5.51 0.36
CA ILE A 61 -3.46 -6.32 1.37
C ILE A 61 -2.34 -7.15 0.74
N ALA A 62 -2.63 -7.88 -0.35
CA ALA A 62 -1.63 -8.71 -1.01
C ALA A 62 -0.46 -7.87 -1.55
N GLY A 63 -0.75 -6.79 -2.29
CA GLY A 63 0.27 -5.89 -2.83
C GLY A 63 1.04 -5.15 -1.74
N GLY A 64 0.36 -4.69 -0.71
CA GLY A 64 0.97 -3.95 0.39
C GLY A 64 1.88 -4.81 1.27
N ILE A 65 1.51 -6.08 1.52
CA ILE A 65 2.39 -7.02 2.23
C ILE A 65 3.64 -7.33 1.41
N VAL A 66 3.50 -7.62 0.11
CA VAL A 66 4.65 -7.88 -0.78
C VAL A 66 5.58 -6.67 -0.84
N GLY A 67 5.03 -5.47 -1.00
CA GLY A 67 5.79 -4.22 -0.97
C GLY A 67 6.47 -3.99 0.39
N ALA A 68 5.78 -4.26 1.50
CA ALA A 68 6.32 -4.08 2.84
C ALA A 68 7.52 -5.00 3.07
N ILE A 69 7.41 -6.28 2.70
CA ILE A 69 8.51 -7.25 2.80
C ILE A 69 9.69 -6.84 1.92
N GLY A 70 9.44 -6.39 0.68
CA GLY A 70 10.49 -5.95 -0.24
C GLY A 70 11.27 -4.75 0.30
N CYS A 71 10.56 -3.68 0.68
CA CYS A 71 11.17 -2.46 1.25
C CYS A 71 11.93 -2.76 2.55
N TRP A 72 11.36 -3.62 3.39
CA TRP A 72 12.00 -4.08 4.61
C TRP A 72 13.31 -4.85 4.36
N TRP A 73 13.31 -5.75 3.38
CA TRP A 73 14.50 -6.52 2.99
C TRP A 73 15.62 -5.63 2.45
N ILE A 74 15.28 -4.65 1.61
CA ILE A 74 16.23 -3.65 1.08
C ILE A 74 16.86 -2.85 2.23
N TYR A 75 16.04 -2.39 3.18
CA TYR A 75 16.51 -1.67 4.35
C TYR A 75 17.45 -2.53 5.22
N TYR A 76 17.12 -3.81 5.39
CA TYR A 76 17.96 -4.77 6.11
C TYR A 76 19.31 -4.98 5.41
N GLN A 77 19.33 -5.18 4.08
CA GLN A 77 20.58 -5.32 3.33
C GLN A 77 21.46 -4.09 3.44
N HIS A 78 20.88 -2.89 3.38
CA HIS A 78 21.61 -1.64 3.54
C HIS A 78 22.25 -1.55 4.93
N CYS A 79 21.49 -1.86 5.98
CA CYS A 79 22.01 -1.89 7.36
C CYS A 79 23.13 -2.94 7.56
N ARG A 80 23.02 -4.11 6.92
CA ARG A 80 24.04 -5.16 6.98
C ARG A 80 25.33 -4.73 6.27
N LYS A 81 25.22 -4.11 5.09
CA LYS A 81 26.36 -3.60 4.32
C LYS A 81 27.13 -2.51 5.08
N ASN A 82 26.41 -1.63 5.78
CA ASN A 82 27.00 -0.55 6.57
C ASN A 82 27.63 -1.00 7.91
N ARG A 83 27.53 -2.29 8.25
CA ARG A 83 28.17 -2.89 9.44
C ARG A 83 29.49 -3.61 9.09
N ASN A 84 29.69 -3.94 7.82
CA ASN A 84 30.88 -4.63 7.31
C ASN A 84 31.89 -3.69 6.63
N ARG A 85 31.60 -2.38 6.58
CA ARG A 85 32.57 -1.31 6.28
C ARG A 85 32.94 -0.63 7.58
#